data_AF-A0A6A8ANI6-F1
#
_entry.id   AF-A0A6A8ANI6-F1
#
_cell.length_a   1.000
_cell.length_b   1.000
_cell.length_c   1.000
_cell.angle_alpha   90.00
_cell.angle_beta   90.00
_cell.angle_gamma   90.00
#
_symmetry.space_group_name_H-M   'P 1'
#
loop_
_entity.id
_entity.type
_entity.pdbx_description
1 polymer ?
#
loop_
_entity_poly.entity_id
_entity_poly.type
_entity_poly.pdbx_seq_one_letter_code
_entity_poly.pdbx_strand_id
1 'polypeptide(L)'
;MTRKILLYMICLAVLVTAIFSAVASAEIVVGVKEGDWIEYRVTCTGDVPAEHDVNGAKIEIVGVDEKKIDIKITSTYSDGREETTTATLNLETGQIGDSFIIPANLDDGDTFSEQKEGNITISGVERRTVADAKRSVVYANTSQTMFYWDKSTGFLVEATSAYPDFTMTTKAENTNMWQPQTFVIDPIFPIVLIAIVIGAVSAIFLRAKIKK
;
A
#
# COMPACT_ATOMS: atom_id res chain seq x y z
N MET A 1 45.04 25.87 -16.21
CA MET A 1 43.58 25.85 -16.45
C MET A 1 43.10 27.29 -16.59
N THR A 2 42.63 27.70 -17.77
CA THR A 2 42.25 29.10 -18.03
C THR A 2 40.95 29.44 -17.29
N ARG A 3 40.83 30.67 -16.79
CA ARG A 3 39.69 31.18 -16.00
C ARG A 3 38.31 30.89 -16.63
N LYS A 4 38.28 30.74 -17.97
CA LYS A 4 37.10 30.37 -18.76
C LYS A 4 36.67 28.91 -18.55
N ILE A 5 37.62 27.96 -18.44
CA ILE A 5 37.33 26.53 -18.22
C ILE A 5 36.74 26.30 -16.82
N LEU A 6 37.24 27.02 -15.81
CA LEU A 6 36.69 26.97 -14.46
C LEU A 6 35.24 27.48 -14.41
N LEU A 7 34.94 28.55 -15.16
CA LEU A 7 33.57 29.10 -15.24
C LEU A 7 32.60 28.10 -15.90
N TYR A 8 33.01 27.45 -17.00
CA TYR A 8 32.19 26.41 -17.65
C TYR A 8 31.93 25.20 -16.75
N MET A 9 32.93 24.78 -15.95
CA MET A 9 32.77 23.68 -14.99
C MET A 9 31.81 24.04 -13.85
N ILE A 10 31.84 25.28 -13.36
CA ILE A 10 30.90 25.75 -12.32
C ILE A 10 29.48 25.84 -12.88
N CYS A 11 29.30 26.40 -14.09
CA CYS A 11 27.99 26.45 -14.74
C CYS A 11 27.43 25.05 -15.02
N LEU A 12 28.28 24.09 -15.43
CA LEU A 12 27.88 22.70 -15.64
C LEU A 12 27.50 22.02 -14.31
N ALA A 13 28.25 22.25 -13.23
CA ALA A 13 27.93 21.73 -11.91
C ALA A 13 26.59 22.28 -11.39
N VAL A 14 26.33 23.58 -11.56
CA VAL A 14 25.06 24.23 -11.19
C VAL A 14 23.91 23.69 -12.03
N LEU A 15 24.11 23.50 -13.33
CA LEU A 15 23.10 22.93 -14.24
C LEU A 15 22.78 21.48 -13.86
N VAL A 16 23.79 20.67 -13.55
CA VAL A 16 23.62 19.29 -13.10
C VAL A 16 22.87 19.23 -11.76
N THR A 17 23.18 20.12 -10.80
CA THR A 17 22.43 20.18 -9.53
C THR A 17 20.97 20.68 -9.71
N ALA A 18 20.72 21.55 -10.69
CA ALA A 18 19.37 22.01 -11.01
C ALA A 18 18.52 20.91 -11.68
N ILE A 19 19.14 19.99 -12.43
CA ILE A 19 18.44 18.85 -13.07
C ILE A 19 18.01 17.80 -12.02
N PHE A 20 18.75 17.64 -10.92
CA PHE A 20 18.37 16.73 -9.82
C PHE A 20 17.33 17.30 -8.84
N SER A 21 16.88 18.55 -9.03
CA SER A 21 15.83 19.17 -8.22
C SER A 21 14.43 19.01 -8.84
N ALA A 22 14.29 18.19 -9.89
CA ALA A 22 12.98 17.79 -10.36
C ALA A 22 12.31 17.00 -9.23
N VAL A 23 11.34 17.64 -8.56
CA VAL A 23 10.42 16.97 -7.65
C VAL A 23 9.80 15.84 -8.46
N ALA A 24 10.27 14.62 -8.22
CA ALA A 24 9.65 13.44 -8.78
C ALA A 24 8.28 13.35 -8.12
N SER A 25 7.24 13.80 -8.82
CA SER A 25 5.88 13.46 -8.42
C SER A 25 5.79 11.95 -8.53
N ALA A 26 5.74 11.27 -7.39
CA ALA A 26 5.52 9.82 -7.37
C ALA A 26 4.28 9.51 -8.21
N GLU A 27 4.40 8.52 -9.09
CA GLU A 27 3.25 8.05 -9.86
C GLU A 27 2.19 7.53 -8.89
N ILE A 28 0.93 7.90 -9.10
CA ILE A 28 -0.17 7.41 -8.28
C ILE A 28 -0.41 5.94 -8.64
N VAL A 29 -0.08 5.05 -7.71
CA VAL A 29 -0.27 3.61 -7.85
C VAL A 29 -1.46 3.16 -7.01
N VAL A 30 -2.38 2.40 -7.61
CA VAL A 30 -3.42 1.67 -6.88
C VAL A 30 -2.86 0.30 -6.47
N GLY A 31 -2.79 0.04 -5.16
CA GLY A 31 -2.19 -1.18 -4.61
C GLY A 31 -3.15 -2.35 -4.39
N VAL A 32 -4.39 -2.23 -4.86
CA VAL A 32 -5.47 -3.21 -4.65
C VAL A 32 -6.19 -3.57 -5.94
N LYS A 33 -6.98 -4.64 -5.88
CA LYS A 33 -7.82 -5.12 -6.97
C LYS A 33 -9.24 -5.41 -6.49
N GLU A 34 -10.17 -5.53 -7.44
CA GLU A 34 -11.52 -6.02 -7.18
C GLU A 34 -11.49 -7.34 -6.40
N GLY A 35 -12.34 -7.44 -5.38
CA GLY A 35 -12.43 -8.57 -4.47
C GLY A 35 -11.47 -8.53 -3.28
N ASP A 36 -10.53 -7.58 -3.23
CA ASP A 36 -9.74 -7.32 -2.02
C ASP A 36 -10.65 -6.75 -0.91
N TRP A 37 -10.39 -7.11 0.33
CA TRP A 37 -11.12 -6.59 1.49
C TRP A 37 -10.27 -6.54 2.75
N ILE A 38 -10.70 -5.70 3.69
CA ILE A 38 -10.10 -5.59 5.03
C ILE A 38 -11.19 -5.34 6.07
N GLU A 39 -11.03 -5.98 7.22
CA GLU A 39 -11.89 -5.84 8.39
C GLU A 39 -11.13 -5.14 9.51
N TYR A 40 -11.81 -4.22 10.16
CA TYR A 40 -11.29 -3.42 11.26
C TYR A 40 -12.07 -3.68 12.54
N ARG A 41 -11.33 -3.67 13.65
CA ARG A 41 -11.88 -3.37 14.97
C ARG A 41 -11.74 -1.89 15.23
N VAL A 42 -12.81 -1.30 15.75
CA VAL A 42 -12.82 0.07 16.24
C VAL A 42 -12.99 0.04 17.76
N THR A 43 -12.27 0.91 18.46
CA THR A 43 -12.39 1.08 19.90
C THR A 43 -12.41 2.56 20.21
N CYS A 44 -13.48 3.00 20.88
CA CYS A 44 -13.67 4.38 21.28
C CYS A 44 -13.63 4.51 22.80
N THR A 45 -13.13 5.64 23.29
CA THR A 45 -13.11 5.99 24.73
C THR A 45 -13.48 7.46 24.91
N GLY A 46 -14.19 7.79 25.99
CA GLY A 46 -14.69 9.15 26.25
C GLY A 46 -16.16 9.34 25.88
N ASP A 47 -16.57 10.57 25.62
CA ASP A 47 -17.93 10.94 25.25
C ASP A 47 -18.12 10.81 23.73
N VAL A 48 -18.35 9.57 23.27
CA VAL A 48 -18.42 9.21 21.85
C VAL A 48 -19.77 9.61 21.24
N PRO A 49 -19.81 10.43 20.18
CA PRO A 49 -21.04 10.74 19.45
C PRO A 49 -21.63 9.49 18.77
N ALA A 50 -22.95 9.48 18.58
CA ALA A 50 -23.65 8.33 18.00
C ALA A 50 -23.16 7.98 16.59
N GLU A 51 -22.71 8.96 15.79
CA GLU A 51 -22.14 8.74 14.47
C GLU A 51 -20.78 8.00 14.49
N HIS A 52 -20.07 8.02 15.62
CA HIS A 52 -18.77 7.37 15.81
C HIS A 52 -18.83 6.13 16.70
N ASP A 53 -20.03 5.73 17.12
CA ASP A 53 -20.25 4.58 18.00
C ASP A 53 -20.27 3.25 17.23
N VAL A 54 -19.13 2.96 16.60
CA VAL A 54 -18.89 1.76 15.80
C VAL A 54 -17.88 0.84 16.50
N ASN A 55 -18.14 -0.47 16.44
CA ASN A 55 -17.26 -1.52 16.95
C ASN A 55 -16.31 -2.07 15.88
N GLY A 56 -16.66 -1.87 14.60
CA GLY A 56 -15.87 -2.38 13.49
C GLY A 56 -16.42 -1.93 12.15
N ALA A 57 -15.61 -2.18 11.12
CA ALA A 57 -16.00 -1.94 9.74
C ALA A 57 -15.34 -2.96 8.82
N LYS A 58 -16.04 -3.36 7.77
CA LYS A 58 -15.48 -4.13 6.65
C LYS A 58 -15.49 -3.26 5.41
N ILE A 59 -14.35 -3.13 4.74
CA ILE A 59 -14.24 -2.44 3.46
C ILE A 59 -13.90 -3.46 2.39
N GLU A 60 -14.71 -3.48 1.33
CA GLU A 60 -14.55 -4.36 0.16
C GLU A 60 -14.33 -3.51 -1.09
N ILE A 61 -13.33 -3.87 -1.90
CA ILE A 61 -13.11 -3.30 -3.22
C ILE A 61 -14.06 -3.98 -4.21
N VAL A 62 -15.01 -3.22 -4.74
CA VAL A 62 -15.98 -3.69 -5.74
C VAL A 62 -15.57 -3.36 -7.18
N GLY A 63 -14.64 -2.44 -7.38
CA GLY A 63 -14.11 -2.12 -8.70
C GLY A 63 -12.87 -1.22 -8.64
N VAL A 64 -11.99 -1.36 -9.63
CA VAL A 64 -10.83 -0.49 -9.81
C VAL A 64 -10.78 -0.05 -11.26
N ASP A 65 -10.75 1.26 -11.48
CA ASP A 65 -10.63 1.89 -12.80
C ASP A 65 -9.57 2.99 -12.75
N GLU A 66 -8.39 2.69 -13.29
CA GLU A 66 -7.19 3.54 -13.21
C GLU A 66 -6.84 3.94 -11.75
N LYS A 67 -7.20 5.16 -11.35
CA LYS A 67 -6.96 5.76 -10.01
C LYS A 67 -8.23 5.85 -9.16
N LYS A 68 -9.35 5.36 -9.69
CA LYS A 68 -10.64 5.32 -9.02
C LYS A 68 -10.91 3.95 -8.45
N ILE A 69 -11.50 3.92 -7.27
CA ILE A 69 -11.72 2.70 -6.50
C ILE A 69 -13.15 2.73 -5.98
N ASP A 70 -13.97 1.82 -6.46
CA ASP A 70 -15.30 1.63 -5.93
C ASP A 70 -15.22 0.71 -4.71
N ILE A 71 -15.79 1.16 -3.61
CA ILE A 71 -15.78 0.45 -2.33
C ILE A 71 -17.18 0.26 -1.77
N LYS A 72 -17.32 -0.79 -0.98
CA LYS A 72 -18.48 -1.07 -0.14
C LYS A 72 -18.01 -1.15 1.31
N ILE A 73 -18.58 -0.33 2.17
CA ILE A 73 -18.25 -0.26 3.60
C ILE A 73 -19.45 -0.81 4.36
N THR A 74 -19.23 -1.84 5.16
CA THR A 74 -20.21 -2.34 6.14
C THR A 74 -19.72 -2.00 7.54
N SER A 75 -20.40 -1.08 8.22
CA SER A 75 -20.09 -0.68 9.59
C SER A 75 -20.94 -1.48 10.57
N THR A 76 -20.35 -1.94 11.67
CA THR A 76 -21.06 -2.60 12.77
C THR A 76 -21.06 -1.68 13.98
N TYR A 77 -22.24 -1.26 14.42
CA TYR A 77 -22.45 -0.35 15.54
C TYR A 77 -22.44 -1.06 16.89
N SER A 78 -22.27 -0.29 17.97
CA SER A 78 -22.28 -0.80 19.34
C SER A 78 -23.56 -1.53 19.73
N ASP A 79 -24.70 -1.10 19.17
CA ASP A 79 -26.04 -1.68 19.34
C ASP A 79 -26.26 -2.96 18.51
N GLY A 80 -25.27 -3.37 17.73
CA GLY A 80 -25.32 -4.55 16.85
C GLY A 80 -25.98 -4.30 15.49
N ARG A 81 -26.42 -3.07 15.18
CA ARG A 81 -26.87 -2.71 13.83
C ARG A 81 -25.71 -2.76 12.86
N GLU A 82 -26.00 -3.18 11.63
CA GLU A 82 -25.08 -3.05 10.50
C GLU A 82 -25.64 -2.07 9.48
N GLU A 83 -24.76 -1.24 8.91
CA GLU A 83 -25.10 -0.39 7.77
C GLU A 83 -24.09 -0.54 6.66
N THR A 84 -24.59 -0.58 5.44
CA THR A 84 -23.76 -0.69 4.24
C THR A 84 -23.90 0.56 3.39
N THR A 85 -22.76 1.15 3.05
CA THR A 85 -22.66 2.29 2.14
C THR A 85 -21.68 1.96 1.01
N THR A 86 -21.91 2.49 -0.17
CA THR A 86 -20.96 2.42 -1.29
C THR A 86 -20.38 3.80 -1.58
N ALA A 87 -19.13 3.85 -2.02
CA ALA A 87 -18.46 5.07 -2.40
C ALA A 87 -17.49 4.83 -3.55
N THR A 88 -17.27 5.86 -4.36
CA THR A 88 -16.17 5.90 -5.33
C THR A 88 -15.09 6.82 -4.78
N LEU A 89 -13.90 6.27 -4.60
CA LEU A 89 -12.71 7.00 -4.21
C LEU A 89 -11.89 7.37 -5.44
N ASN A 90 -11.08 8.42 -5.34
CA ASN A 90 -10.18 8.85 -6.40
C ASN A 90 -8.85 9.34 -5.79
N LEU A 91 -7.79 8.59 -6.01
CA LEU A 91 -6.45 8.89 -5.48
C LEU A 91 -5.81 10.12 -6.13
N GLU A 92 -6.26 10.52 -7.32
CA GLU A 92 -5.75 11.72 -8.02
C GLU A 92 -6.32 13.01 -7.48
N THR A 93 -7.62 13.02 -7.16
CA THR A 93 -8.29 14.22 -6.63
C THR A 93 -8.28 14.29 -5.11
N GLY A 94 -7.71 13.27 -4.44
CA GLY A 94 -7.70 13.13 -2.99
C GLY A 94 -9.07 12.80 -2.38
N GLN A 95 -10.04 12.35 -3.20
CA GLN A 95 -11.32 11.86 -2.70
C GLN A 95 -11.14 10.45 -2.12
N ILE A 96 -10.50 10.35 -0.95
CA ILE A 96 -10.04 9.07 -0.38
C ILE A 96 -10.76 8.68 0.92
N GLY A 97 -11.94 9.27 1.15
CA GLY A 97 -12.74 9.04 2.36
C GLY A 97 -12.03 9.59 3.60
N ASP A 98 -12.03 8.84 4.70
CA ASP A 98 -11.29 9.19 5.90
C ASP A 98 -9.84 8.63 5.85
N SER A 99 -9.20 8.78 4.69
CA SER A 99 -7.87 8.25 4.38
C SER A 99 -7.73 6.74 4.62
N PHE A 100 -8.78 5.95 4.35
CA PHE A 100 -8.71 4.48 4.46
C PHE A 100 -7.79 3.84 3.41
N ILE A 101 -7.55 4.54 2.30
CA ILE A 101 -6.64 4.12 1.24
C ILE A 101 -5.88 5.33 0.71
N ILE A 102 -4.61 5.14 0.43
CA ILE A 102 -3.71 6.14 -0.15
C ILE A 102 -3.03 5.54 -1.39
N PRO A 103 -2.30 6.34 -2.20
CA PRO A 103 -1.42 5.78 -3.21
C PRO A 103 -0.47 4.74 -2.60
N ALA A 104 -0.31 3.63 -3.29
CA ALA A 104 0.59 2.57 -2.86
C ALA A 104 2.05 2.95 -3.13
N ASN A 105 2.95 2.27 -2.42
CA ASN A 105 4.40 2.36 -2.53
C ASN A 105 5.03 3.72 -2.17
N LEU A 106 4.28 4.61 -1.52
CA LEU A 106 4.85 5.84 -0.98
C LEU A 106 5.97 5.54 0.02
N ASP A 107 6.96 6.42 0.09
CA ASP A 107 8.10 6.36 0.99
C ASP A 107 8.21 7.64 1.84
N ASP A 108 9.20 7.67 2.74
CA ASP A 108 9.49 8.84 3.56
C ASP A 108 9.68 10.11 2.71
N GLY A 109 8.93 11.17 3.05
CA GLY A 109 8.92 12.44 2.34
C GLY A 109 7.96 12.53 1.15
N ASP A 110 7.36 11.42 0.69
CA ASP A 110 6.34 11.46 -0.35
C ASP A 110 5.05 12.10 0.16
N THR A 111 4.29 12.73 -0.75
CA THR A 111 3.03 13.40 -0.42
C THR A 111 1.87 12.89 -1.24
N PHE A 112 0.67 12.86 -0.66
CA PHE A 112 -0.59 12.64 -1.38
C PHE A 112 -1.63 13.67 -0.97
N SER A 113 -2.63 13.87 -1.83
CA SER A 113 -3.72 14.83 -1.59
C SER A 113 -4.87 14.15 -0.85
N GLU A 114 -5.47 14.87 0.10
CA GLU A 114 -6.72 14.53 0.78
C GLU A 114 -7.62 15.77 0.79
N GLN A 115 -8.92 15.62 0.54
CA GLN A 115 -9.82 16.75 0.28
C GLN A 115 -10.07 17.66 1.49
N LYS A 116 -10.04 17.12 2.72
CA LYS A 116 -10.32 17.86 3.95
C LYS A 116 -9.03 18.46 4.56
N GLU A 117 -7.95 17.70 4.57
CA GLU A 117 -6.68 18.02 5.24
C GLU A 117 -5.63 18.63 4.29
N GLY A 118 -5.83 18.51 2.97
CA GLY A 118 -4.86 18.93 1.96
C GLY A 118 -3.77 17.89 1.73
N ASN A 119 -2.53 18.35 1.50
CA ASN A 119 -1.42 17.43 1.24
C ASN A 119 -0.88 16.83 2.54
N ILE A 120 -0.90 15.50 2.63
CA ILE A 120 -0.33 14.74 3.73
C ILE A 120 1.04 14.21 3.30
N THR A 121 2.05 14.39 4.15
CA THR A 121 3.43 13.92 3.91
C THR A 121 3.72 12.68 4.74
N ILE A 122 4.22 11.62 4.11
CA ILE A 122 4.69 10.42 4.79
C ILE A 122 5.89 10.78 5.65
N SER A 123 5.81 10.46 6.94
CA SER A 123 6.82 10.77 7.95
C SER A 123 7.85 9.66 8.14
N GLY A 124 7.61 8.47 7.59
CA GLY A 124 8.55 7.38 7.62
C GLY A 124 7.94 6.02 7.27
N VAL A 125 8.82 5.02 7.27
CA VAL A 125 8.50 3.61 6.97
C VAL A 125 9.02 2.71 8.07
N GLU A 126 8.23 1.72 8.48
CA GLU A 126 8.63 0.72 9.47
C GLU A 126 8.05 -0.67 9.19
N ARG A 127 8.49 -1.68 9.95
CA ARG A 127 7.97 -3.04 9.84
C ARG A 127 7.05 -3.35 11.01
N ARG A 128 5.82 -3.79 10.71
CA ARG A 128 4.83 -4.21 11.70
C ARG A 128 4.27 -5.60 11.37
N THR A 129 3.70 -6.24 12.37
CA THR A 129 2.83 -7.40 12.17
C THR A 129 1.38 -6.91 12.16
N VAL A 130 0.67 -7.14 11.06
CA VAL A 130 -0.74 -6.75 10.87
C VAL A 130 -1.50 -7.96 10.33
N ALA A 131 -2.62 -8.32 10.95
CA ALA A 131 -3.38 -9.55 10.66
C ALA A 131 -2.46 -10.78 10.45
N ASP A 132 -1.56 -11.02 11.40
CA ASP A 132 -0.56 -12.11 11.41
C ASP A 132 0.49 -12.10 10.28
N ALA A 133 0.50 -11.07 9.43
CA ALA A 133 1.50 -10.90 8.36
C ALA A 133 2.53 -9.82 8.73
N LYS A 134 3.81 -10.08 8.43
CA LYS A 134 4.86 -9.04 8.51
C LYS A 134 4.75 -8.12 7.30
N ARG A 135 4.45 -6.85 7.56
CA ARG A 135 4.22 -5.81 6.56
C ARG A 135 5.22 -4.67 6.69
N SER A 136 5.48 -3.99 5.58
CA SER A 136 6.10 -2.67 5.60
C SER A 136 4.97 -1.66 5.65
N VAL A 137 4.98 -0.76 6.61
CA VAL A 137 3.94 0.25 6.79
C VAL A 137 4.55 1.64 6.67
N VAL A 138 3.82 2.55 6.05
CA VAL A 138 4.12 3.99 6.02
C VAL A 138 3.28 4.67 7.08
N TYR A 139 3.76 5.77 7.66
CA TYR A 139 2.99 6.51 8.65
C TYR A 139 3.06 8.02 8.43
N ALA A 140 2.00 8.71 8.83
CA ALA A 140 1.92 10.16 8.83
C ALA A 140 1.00 10.63 9.95
N ASN A 141 1.14 11.90 10.34
CA ASN A 141 0.30 12.52 11.35
C ASN A 141 -0.37 13.77 10.77
N THR A 142 -1.66 13.93 11.05
CA THR A 142 -2.35 15.23 10.93
C THR A 142 -2.45 15.88 12.31
N SER A 143 -3.20 16.97 12.42
CA SER A 143 -3.46 17.61 13.71
C SER A 143 -4.25 16.73 14.70
N GLN A 144 -5.04 15.77 14.18
CA GLN A 144 -5.96 14.95 14.96
C GLN A 144 -5.62 13.47 14.94
N THR A 145 -4.97 12.98 13.87
CA THR A 145 -4.89 11.54 13.62
C THR A 145 -3.46 11.12 13.29
N MET A 146 -3.00 10.07 13.95
CA MET A 146 -1.83 9.31 13.56
C MET A 146 -2.29 8.12 12.73
N PHE A 147 -1.73 7.97 11.54
CA PHE A 147 -2.10 6.93 10.58
C PHE A 147 -0.94 6.00 10.26
N TYR A 148 -1.27 4.75 9.99
CA TYR A 148 -0.38 3.73 9.44
C TYR A 148 -1.08 3.03 8.28
N TRP A 149 -0.43 2.95 7.13
CA TRP A 149 -0.92 2.25 5.95
C TRP A 149 0.04 1.14 5.55
N ASP A 150 -0.46 0.02 5.03
CA ASP A 150 0.38 -0.98 4.37
C ASP A 150 1.00 -0.35 3.13
N LYS A 151 2.32 -0.35 3.04
CA LYS A 151 3.05 0.30 1.95
C LYS A 151 2.66 -0.26 0.58
N SER A 152 2.45 -1.57 0.47
CA SER A 152 2.22 -2.19 -0.84
C SER A 152 0.79 -2.03 -1.36
N THR A 153 -0.20 -1.99 -0.47
CA THR A 153 -1.61 -1.85 -0.86
C THR A 153 -2.12 -0.43 -0.74
N GLY A 154 -1.49 0.41 0.09
CA GLY A 154 -1.97 1.73 0.47
C GLY A 154 -3.14 1.70 1.45
N PHE A 155 -3.59 0.53 1.90
CA PHE A 155 -4.72 0.42 2.83
C PHE A 155 -4.31 0.75 4.27
N LEU A 156 -5.20 1.43 4.98
CA LEU A 156 -5.04 1.72 6.39
C LEU A 156 -4.91 0.41 7.18
N VAL A 157 -3.93 0.35 8.06
CA VAL A 157 -3.75 -0.79 8.98
C VAL A 157 -4.04 -0.38 10.41
N GLU A 158 -3.79 0.87 10.75
CA GLU A 158 -4.03 1.40 12.09
C GLU A 158 -4.19 2.92 12.03
N ALA A 159 -5.16 3.47 12.76
CA ALA A 159 -5.28 4.89 13.00
C ALA A 159 -5.66 5.16 14.45
N THR A 160 -5.14 6.23 15.01
CA THR A 160 -5.56 6.77 16.31
C THR A 160 -5.93 8.23 16.13
N SER A 161 -7.21 8.53 16.28
CA SER A 161 -7.76 9.89 16.23
C SER A 161 -8.02 10.38 17.66
N ALA A 162 -7.50 11.56 17.98
CA ALA A 162 -7.69 12.22 19.26
C ALA A 162 -8.53 13.50 19.08
N TYR A 163 -9.77 13.44 19.57
CA TYR A 163 -10.68 14.58 19.65
C TYR A 163 -10.68 15.15 21.08
N PRO A 164 -11.23 16.36 21.31
CA PRO A 164 -11.31 16.94 22.65
C PRO A 164 -12.04 16.04 23.67
N ASP A 165 -13.09 15.35 23.23
CA ASP A 165 -14.02 14.64 24.11
C ASP A 165 -13.88 13.11 24.04
N PHE A 166 -13.27 12.58 22.98
CA PHE A 166 -13.11 11.15 22.79
C PHE A 166 -11.86 10.79 21.98
N THR A 167 -11.41 9.55 22.12
CA THR A 167 -10.35 8.95 21.29
C THR A 167 -10.91 7.74 20.57
N MET A 168 -10.56 7.60 19.30
CA MET A 168 -10.94 6.46 18.46
C MET A 168 -9.69 5.77 17.92
N THR A 169 -9.62 4.45 18.08
CA THR A 169 -8.58 3.61 17.49
C THR A 169 -9.21 2.64 16.50
N THR A 170 -8.72 2.64 15.27
CA THR A 170 -9.12 1.72 14.22
C THR A 170 -7.95 0.82 13.90
N LYS A 171 -8.13 -0.50 13.91
CA LYS A 171 -7.06 -1.46 13.67
C LYS A 171 -7.52 -2.60 12.78
N ALA A 172 -6.73 -2.90 11.75
CA ALA A 172 -6.97 -4.01 10.86
C ALA A 172 -6.83 -5.35 11.61
N GLU A 173 -7.85 -6.18 11.52
CA GLU A 173 -7.91 -7.51 12.15
C GLU A 173 -7.78 -8.63 11.14
N ASN A 174 -8.40 -8.50 9.97
CA ASN A 174 -8.47 -9.57 8.98
C ASN A 174 -8.49 -9.02 7.56
N THR A 175 -7.94 -9.78 6.61
CA THR A 175 -7.91 -9.38 5.19
C THR A 175 -7.56 -10.57 4.30
N ASN A 176 -7.97 -10.51 3.03
CA ASN A 176 -7.47 -11.43 1.99
C ASN A 176 -6.25 -10.88 1.21
N MET A 177 -5.84 -9.63 1.44
CA MET A 177 -4.78 -8.98 0.66
C MET A 177 -3.38 -9.53 0.94
N TRP A 178 -3.14 -10.02 2.15
CA TRP A 178 -1.81 -10.42 2.60
C TRP A 178 -1.64 -11.94 2.71
N GLN A 179 -2.58 -12.72 2.17
CA GLN A 179 -2.45 -14.16 2.19
C GLN A 179 -1.17 -14.58 1.45
N PRO A 180 -0.39 -15.53 2.01
CA PRO A 180 0.74 -16.08 1.29
C PRO A 180 0.20 -16.66 -0.02
N GLN A 181 0.69 -16.16 -1.16
CA GLN A 181 0.42 -16.79 -2.43
C GLN A 181 0.84 -18.26 -2.28
N THR A 182 -0.13 -19.16 -2.27
CA THR A 182 0.14 -20.56 -2.49
C THR A 182 0.74 -20.62 -3.88
N PHE A 183 2.05 -20.82 -3.96
CA PHE A 183 2.70 -21.15 -5.22
C PHE A 183 2.02 -22.42 -5.71
N VAL A 184 1.03 -22.27 -6.58
CA VAL A 184 0.60 -23.36 -7.45
C VAL A 184 1.79 -23.55 -8.38
N ILE A 185 2.73 -24.39 -7.97
CA ILE A 185 3.79 -24.86 -8.86
C ILE A 185 3.03 -25.55 -9.98
N ASP A 186 2.97 -24.90 -11.15
CA ASP A 186 2.41 -25.53 -12.34
C ASP A 186 3.13 -26.87 -12.51
N PRO A 187 2.42 -28.02 -12.46
CA PRO A 187 3.05 -29.33 -12.57
C PRO A 187 3.85 -29.50 -13.87
N ILE A 188 3.66 -28.64 -14.88
CA ILE A 188 4.46 -28.61 -16.10
C ILE A 188 5.92 -28.19 -15.82
N PHE A 189 6.17 -27.27 -14.88
CA PHE A 189 7.52 -26.73 -14.63
C PHE A 189 8.53 -27.78 -14.15
N PRO A 190 8.25 -28.64 -13.13
CA PRO A 190 9.16 -29.72 -12.75
C PRO A 190 9.31 -30.80 -13.84
N ILE A 191 8.27 -31.06 -14.64
CA ILE A 191 8.32 -32.05 -15.74
C ILE A 191 9.31 -31.59 -16.82
N VAL A 192 9.27 -30.32 -17.23
CA VAL A 192 10.22 -29.75 -18.21
C VAL A 192 11.65 -29.83 -17.69
N LEU A 193 11.87 -29.52 -16.40
CA LEU A 193 13.20 -29.55 -15.78
C LEU A 193 13.78 -30.97 -15.72
N ILE A 194 12.96 -31.97 -15.38
CA ILE A 194 13.35 -33.40 -15.39
C ILE A 194 13.67 -33.87 -16.82
N ALA A 195 12.86 -33.51 -17.81
CA ALA A 195 13.07 -33.89 -19.21
C ALA A 195 14.40 -33.35 -19.75
N ILE A 196 14.76 -32.10 -19.42
CA ILE A 196 16.05 -31.49 -19.78
C ILE A 196 17.22 -32.26 -19.17
N VAL A 197 17.13 -32.62 -17.88
CA VAL A 197 18.19 -33.39 -17.19
C VAL A 197 18.37 -34.77 -17.81
N ILE A 198 17.28 -35.49 -18.07
CA ILE A 198 17.34 -36.82 -18.72
C ILE A 198 17.94 -36.70 -20.13
N GLY A 199 17.55 -35.68 -20.90
CA GLY A 199 18.11 -35.40 -22.22
C GLY A 199 19.62 -35.14 -22.17
N ALA A 200 20.08 -34.31 -21.23
CA ALA A 200 21.49 -34.01 -21.04
C ALA A 200 22.32 -35.24 -20.65
N VAL A 201 21.84 -36.05 -19.70
CA VAL A 201 22.52 -37.29 -19.27
C VAL A 201 22.61 -38.29 -20.43
N SER A 202 21.51 -38.45 -21.19
CA SER A 202 21.46 -39.34 -22.35
C SER A 202 22.44 -38.92 -23.44
N ALA A 203 22.54 -37.61 -23.72
CA ALA A 203 23.49 -37.06 -24.68
C ALA A 203 24.96 -37.27 -24.25
N ILE A 204 25.25 -37.11 -22.95
CA ILE A 204 26.59 -37.38 -22.40
C ILE A 204 26.95 -38.86 -22.54
N PHE A 205 26.02 -39.77 -22.20
CA PHE A 205 26.22 -41.21 -22.31
C PHE A 205 26.46 -41.65 -23.77
N LEU A 206 25.67 -41.12 -24.71
CA LEU A 206 25.84 -41.38 -26.14
C LEU A 206 27.20 -40.89 -26.66
N ARG A 207 27.63 -39.68 -26.26
CA ARG A 207 28.96 -39.15 -26.63
C ARG A 207 30.10 -39.98 -26.03
N ALA A 208 29.95 -40.49 -24.80
CA ALA A 208 30.94 -41.34 -24.17
C ALA A 208 31.07 -42.71 -24.85
N LYS A 209 29.95 -43.25 -25.38
CA LYS A 209 29.92 -44.54 -26.08
C LYS A 209 30.51 -44.47 -27.49
N ILE A 210 30.34 -43.35 -28.20
CA ILE A 210 30.88 -43.16 -29.56
C ILE A 210 32.41 -42.96 -29.56
N LYS A 211 33.00 -42.55 -28.44
CA LYS A 211 34.46 -42.34 -28.29
C LYS A 211 35.24 -43.58 -27.84
N LYS A 212 34.58 -44.71 -27.60
CA LYS A 212 35.19 -46.02 -27.31
C LYS A 212 35.06 -46.91 -28.54
#